data_AF-A0A439VI50-F1
#
_entry.id   AF-A0A439VI50-F1
#
_cell.length_a   1.000
_cell.length_b   1.000
_cell.length_c   1.000
_cell.angle_alpha   90.00
_cell.angle_beta   90.00
_cell.angle_gamma   90.00
#
_symmetry.space_group_name_H-M   'P 1'
#
loop_
_entity.id
_entity.type
_entity.pdbx_description
1 polymer ?
#
loop_
_entity_poly.entity_id
_entity_poly.type
_entity_poly.pdbx_seq_one_letter_code
_entity_poly.pdbx_strand_id
1 'polypeptide(L)'
;MVRQTSMLYLAAAFVLFAGTATAQEVGCTTVMDCAQKAMEAAFQAKTAIGIAVPKGAVMAFNLPECPEGWSEFGPLQGRSIVGAGAGTGLTERKVGESGGEETHKLTVDEMPSHSHPYDSESGVDGNRSGQQDATYNRIHSSTGAVGGDKPHNNMSPFFVLRYCERK
;
A
#
# COMPACT_ATOMS: atom_id res chain seq x y z
N MET A 1 -4.85 -0.26 -71.87
CA MET A 1 -6.04 -0.38 -71.00
C MET A 1 -5.75 0.29 -69.67
N VAL A 2 -6.52 1.36 -69.40
CA VAL A 2 -6.92 2.01 -68.12
C VAL A 2 -6.58 1.18 -66.84
N ARG A 3 -6.01 1.69 -65.73
CA ARG A 3 -6.53 2.72 -64.79
C ARG A 3 -5.49 3.14 -63.71
N GLN A 4 -5.67 4.35 -63.16
CA GLN A 4 -5.08 4.99 -61.94
C GLN A 4 -5.12 4.09 -60.68
N THR A 5 -4.36 4.28 -59.58
CA THR A 5 -4.27 5.46 -58.67
C THR A 5 -3.10 5.38 -57.67
N SER A 6 -2.58 6.55 -57.29
CA SER A 6 -1.65 6.82 -56.18
C SER A 6 -2.16 6.42 -54.79
N MET A 7 -1.25 6.09 -53.87
CA MET A 7 -1.42 6.39 -52.43
C MET A 7 -0.05 6.57 -51.75
N LEU A 8 0.08 7.71 -51.06
CA LEU A 8 1.23 8.14 -50.28
C LEU A 8 1.44 7.25 -49.04
N TYR A 9 2.69 6.90 -48.74
CA TYR A 9 3.08 6.44 -47.40
C TYR A 9 3.74 7.60 -46.64
N LEU A 10 2.97 8.20 -45.72
CA LEU A 10 3.51 8.96 -44.59
C LEU A 10 3.71 7.96 -43.43
N ALA A 11 4.95 7.72 -43.02
CA ALA A 11 5.25 7.14 -41.73
C ALA A 11 6.15 8.13 -40.98
N ALA A 12 5.53 8.86 -40.06
CA ALA A 12 6.17 9.86 -39.23
C ALA A 12 7.26 9.22 -38.36
N ALA A 13 8.50 9.69 -38.51
CA ALA A 13 9.56 9.44 -37.56
C ALA A 13 9.21 10.19 -36.26
N PHE A 14 8.78 9.45 -35.24
CA PHE A 14 8.61 9.97 -33.88
C PHE A 14 10.00 10.11 -33.25
N VAL A 15 10.67 11.23 -33.55
CA VAL A 15 11.88 11.62 -32.84
C VAL A 15 11.44 12.17 -31.49
N LEU A 16 11.61 11.38 -30.42
CA LEU A 16 11.59 11.90 -29.05
C LEU A 16 12.75 12.88 -28.91
N PHE A 17 12.49 14.17 -29.14
CA PHE A 17 13.33 15.21 -28.58
C PHE A 17 13.01 15.26 -27.08
N ALA A 18 13.81 14.56 -26.27
CA ALA A 18 14.06 14.96 -24.90
C ALA A 18 14.84 16.30 -24.95
N GLY A 19 14.11 17.37 -25.27
CA GLY A 19 14.63 18.73 -25.16
C GLY A 19 14.75 19.05 -23.68
N THR A 20 15.96 18.95 -23.15
CA THR A 20 16.33 19.65 -21.93
C THR A 20 15.85 21.08 -22.06
N ALA A 21 15.06 21.58 -21.11
CA ALA A 21 14.70 22.98 -21.01
C ALA A 21 15.98 23.78 -20.68
N THR A 22 16.84 23.97 -21.68
CA THR A 22 17.84 25.02 -21.63
C THR A 22 17.08 26.31 -21.89
N ALA A 23 17.15 27.24 -20.95
CA ALA A 23 16.81 28.63 -21.21
C ALA A 23 17.69 29.11 -22.37
N GLN A 24 17.19 29.01 -23.60
CA GLN A 24 17.85 29.53 -24.78
C GLN A 24 17.60 31.03 -24.82
N GLU A 25 18.51 31.79 -24.20
CA GLU A 25 18.65 33.23 -24.38
C GLU A 25 19.07 33.49 -25.84
N VAL A 26 18.15 33.77 -26.77
CA VAL A 26 18.42 34.66 -27.92
C VAL A 26 17.16 34.91 -28.77
N GLY A 27 16.74 36.18 -28.88
CA GLY A 27 15.88 36.63 -29.98
C GLY A 27 14.67 37.48 -29.60
N CYS A 28 14.64 38.10 -28.43
CA CYS A 28 13.56 39.00 -28.05
C CYS A 28 14.02 40.45 -28.21
N THR A 29 13.40 41.20 -29.12
CA THR A 29 13.84 42.57 -29.47
C THR A 29 13.18 43.65 -28.61
N THR A 30 12.13 43.31 -27.86
CA THR A 30 11.41 44.23 -26.97
C THR A 30 11.02 43.53 -25.67
N VAL A 31 10.78 44.33 -24.61
CA VAL A 31 10.35 43.82 -23.29
C VAL A 31 9.03 43.04 -23.39
N MET A 32 8.12 43.46 -24.27
CA MET A 32 6.84 42.77 -24.48
C MET A 32 7.01 41.43 -25.20
N ASP A 33 7.95 41.31 -26.15
CA ASP A 33 8.26 40.04 -26.82
C ASP A 33 8.92 39.05 -25.84
N CYS A 34 9.82 39.54 -24.95
CA CYS A 34 10.36 38.73 -23.85
C CYS A 34 9.23 38.21 -22.95
N ALA A 35 8.32 39.09 -22.55
CA ALA A 35 7.21 38.74 -21.66
C ALA A 35 6.28 37.69 -22.30
N GLN A 36 5.95 37.84 -23.58
CA GLN A 36 5.08 36.91 -24.29
C GLN A 36 5.72 35.52 -24.44
N LYS A 37 7.00 35.45 -24.82
CA LYS A 37 7.74 34.18 -24.94
C LYS A 37 7.93 33.48 -23.59
N ALA A 38 8.17 34.24 -22.52
CA ALA A 38 8.23 33.68 -21.16
C ALA A 38 6.89 33.07 -20.74
N MET A 39 5.77 33.74 -21.04
CA MET A 39 4.43 33.21 -20.77
C MET A 39 4.11 31.98 -21.64
N GLU A 40 4.52 31.96 -22.91
CA GLU A 40 4.36 30.80 -23.78
C GLU A 40 5.20 29.61 -23.32
N ALA A 41 6.46 29.83 -22.92
CA ALA A 41 7.29 28.80 -22.32
C ALA A 41 6.68 28.23 -21.03
N ALA A 42 6.10 29.08 -20.18
CA ALA A 42 5.37 28.65 -18.99
C ALA A 42 4.11 27.84 -19.33
N PHE A 43 3.39 28.21 -20.39
CA PHE A 43 2.22 27.46 -20.87
C PHE A 43 2.62 26.11 -21.49
N GLN A 44 3.70 26.07 -22.26
CA GLN A 44 4.26 24.84 -22.81
C GLN A 44 4.75 23.92 -21.68
N ALA A 45 5.40 24.46 -20.64
CA ALA A 45 5.78 23.71 -19.45
C ALA A 45 4.56 23.15 -18.70
N LYS A 46 3.49 23.94 -18.55
CA LYS A 46 2.23 23.48 -17.95
C LYS A 46 1.55 22.38 -18.77
N THR A 47 1.58 22.51 -20.10
CA THR A 47 1.06 21.50 -21.03
C THR A 47 1.90 20.22 -20.97
N ALA A 48 3.22 20.35 -20.92
CA ALA A 48 4.15 19.24 -20.80
C ALA A 48 3.96 18.48 -19.46
N ILE A 49 3.75 19.17 -18.34
CA ILE A 49 3.38 18.54 -17.06
C ILE A 49 2.02 17.84 -17.16
N GLY A 50 1.06 18.45 -17.88
CA GLY A 50 -0.25 17.85 -18.12
C GLY A 50 -0.23 16.58 -18.98
N ILE A 51 0.73 16.48 -19.89
CA ILE A 51 1.02 15.27 -20.68
C ILE A 51 1.78 14.24 -19.83
N ALA A 52 2.77 14.69 -19.05
CA ALA A 52 3.62 13.81 -18.25
C ALA A 52 2.88 13.17 -17.07
N VAL A 53 1.92 13.89 -16.47
CA VAL A 53 1.10 13.41 -15.37
C VAL A 53 -0.37 13.69 -15.72
N PRO A 54 -1.23 12.68 -15.90
CA PRO A 54 -2.64 12.88 -16.25
C PRO A 54 -3.49 13.31 -15.05
N LYS A 55 -4.69 13.83 -15.29
CA LYS A 55 -5.63 14.19 -14.20
C LYS A 55 -6.10 12.90 -13.53
N GLY A 56 -6.27 12.90 -12.22
CA GLY A 56 -6.57 11.69 -11.44
C GLY A 56 -5.35 10.82 -11.12
N ALA A 57 -4.14 11.22 -11.53
CA ALA A 57 -2.93 10.57 -11.09
C ALA A 57 -2.74 10.77 -9.57
N VAL A 58 -2.42 9.70 -8.86
CA VAL A 58 -2.14 9.72 -7.41
C VAL A 58 -0.65 9.52 -7.19
N MET A 59 -0.03 10.40 -6.41
CA MET A 59 1.41 10.36 -6.10
C MET A 59 1.68 10.60 -4.62
N ALA A 60 2.79 10.04 -4.13
CA ALA A 60 3.25 10.23 -2.75
C ALA A 60 4.21 11.44 -2.66
N PHE A 61 4.03 12.26 -1.63
CA PHE A 61 4.84 13.44 -1.36
C PHE A 61 5.37 13.39 0.08
N ASN A 62 6.65 13.71 0.26
CA ASN A 62 7.23 13.97 1.58
C ASN A 62 7.06 15.46 1.93
N LEU A 63 5.80 15.91 1.97
CA LEU A 63 5.42 17.30 2.23
C LEU A 63 4.26 17.34 3.23
N PRO A 64 4.17 18.39 4.08
CA PRO A 64 3.10 18.52 5.05
C PRO A 64 1.73 18.72 4.38
N GLU A 65 1.69 19.26 3.17
CA GLU A 65 0.48 19.55 2.38
C GLU A 65 0.69 19.17 0.91
N CYS A 66 -0.41 19.00 0.18
CA CYS A 66 -0.36 18.72 -1.26
C CYS A 66 0.12 19.96 -2.05
N PRO A 67 0.96 19.79 -3.08
CA PRO A 67 1.39 20.91 -3.93
C PRO A 67 0.21 21.58 -4.65
N GLU A 68 0.44 22.79 -5.17
CA GLU A 68 -0.54 23.49 -6.00
C GLU A 68 -0.94 22.63 -7.22
N GLY A 69 -2.24 22.59 -7.53
CA GLY A 69 -2.79 21.74 -8.58
C GLY A 69 -3.10 20.30 -8.15
N TRP A 70 -2.88 19.98 -6.88
CA TRP A 70 -3.19 18.68 -6.29
C TRP A 70 -4.23 18.82 -5.16
N SER A 71 -4.82 17.70 -4.76
CA SER A 71 -5.66 17.55 -3.56
C SER A 71 -5.30 16.27 -2.83
N GLU A 72 -5.58 16.20 -1.53
CA GLU A 72 -5.40 14.97 -0.78
C GLU A 72 -6.24 13.83 -1.35
N PHE A 73 -5.62 12.68 -1.54
CA PHE A 73 -6.33 11.47 -1.92
C PHE A 73 -6.78 10.74 -0.66
N GLY A 74 -7.93 11.15 -0.13
CA GLY A 74 -8.52 10.65 1.12
C GLY A 74 -8.54 9.12 1.27
N PRO A 75 -8.84 8.32 0.23
CA PRO A 75 -8.88 6.87 0.35
C PRO A 75 -7.57 6.19 0.78
N LEU A 76 -6.41 6.84 0.66
CA LEU A 76 -5.11 6.28 1.08
C LEU A 76 -4.60 6.80 2.42
N GLN A 77 -5.34 7.66 3.12
CA GLN A 77 -4.96 8.10 4.45
C GLN A 77 -4.95 6.92 5.43
N GLY A 78 -3.78 6.61 6.00
CA GLY A 78 -3.60 5.49 6.92
C GLY A 78 -3.70 4.10 6.27
N ARG A 79 -3.64 3.99 4.93
CA ARG A 79 -3.80 2.70 4.24
C ARG A 79 -2.59 2.34 3.39
N SER A 80 -2.28 1.04 3.35
CA SER A 80 -1.32 0.48 2.41
C SER A 80 -1.94 0.31 1.02
N ILE A 81 -1.15 0.54 -0.03
CA ILE A 81 -1.61 0.41 -1.41
C ILE A 81 -1.54 -1.06 -1.84
N VAL A 82 -2.60 -1.54 -2.50
CA VAL A 82 -2.64 -2.85 -3.16
C VAL A 82 -2.93 -2.65 -4.65
N GLY A 83 -2.17 -3.32 -5.51
CA GLY A 83 -2.42 -3.30 -6.96
C GLY A 83 -3.73 -4.00 -7.31
N ALA A 84 -4.51 -3.38 -8.21
CA ALA A 84 -5.73 -3.99 -8.70
C ALA A 84 -5.44 -5.19 -9.63
N GLY A 85 -6.38 -6.14 -9.68
CA GLY A 85 -6.32 -7.37 -10.47
C GLY A 85 -6.13 -8.62 -9.63
N ALA A 86 -5.91 -9.75 -10.31
CA ALA A 86 -5.65 -11.05 -9.70
C ALA A 86 -4.29 -11.57 -10.19
N GLY A 87 -3.27 -11.49 -9.33
CA GLY A 87 -2.01 -12.19 -9.58
C GLY A 87 -2.19 -13.71 -9.49
N THR A 88 -1.25 -14.48 -10.04
CA THR A 88 -1.30 -15.95 -9.97
C THR A 88 -1.34 -16.41 -8.50
N GLY A 89 -2.43 -17.09 -8.12
CA GLY A 89 -2.64 -17.57 -6.75
C GLY A 89 -3.05 -16.49 -5.74
N LEU A 90 -3.35 -15.27 -6.19
CA LEU A 90 -3.80 -14.17 -5.33
C LEU A 90 -5.29 -13.87 -5.55
N THR A 91 -5.94 -13.37 -4.50
CA THR A 91 -7.32 -12.88 -4.56
C THR A 91 -7.41 -11.69 -5.51
N GLU A 92 -8.45 -11.66 -6.33
CA GLU A 92 -8.77 -10.51 -7.18
C GLU A 92 -9.11 -9.28 -6.34
N ARG A 93 -8.51 -8.12 -6.66
CA ARG A 93 -8.79 -6.83 -6.04
C ARG A 93 -9.28 -5.82 -7.06
N LYS A 94 -10.43 -5.19 -6.82
CA LYS A 94 -10.98 -4.18 -7.73
C LYS A 94 -10.46 -2.79 -7.38
N VAL A 95 -10.36 -1.90 -8.37
CA VAL A 95 -10.02 -0.50 -8.14
C VAL A 95 -11.08 0.12 -7.20
N GLY A 96 -10.62 0.79 -6.15
CA GLY A 96 -11.49 1.40 -5.14
C GLY A 96 -11.93 0.45 -4.02
N GLU A 97 -11.58 -0.83 -4.08
CA GLU A 97 -11.77 -1.77 -2.96
C GLU A 97 -10.88 -1.35 -1.78
N SER A 98 -11.40 -1.51 -0.57
CA SER A 98 -10.66 -1.25 0.67
C SER A 98 -10.89 -2.39 1.67
N GLY A 99 -9.90 -2.63 2.53
CA GLY A 99 -9.95 -3.66 3.55
C GLY A 99 -8.68 -3.64 4.41
N GLY A 100 -8.50 -4.68 5.20
CA GLY A 100 -7.41 -4.78 6.19
C GLY A 100 -7.82 -4.27 7.56
N GLU A 101 -6.97 -4.55 8.56
CA GLU A 101 -7.20 -4.22 9.98
C GLU A 101 -5.90 -3.72 10.60
N GLU A 102 -5.93 -2.57 11.28
CA GLU A 102 -4.78 -2.07 12.04
C GLU A 102 -4.53 -2.89 13.31
N THR A 103 -5.60 -3.40 13.93
CA THR A 103 -5.53 -4.29 15.08
C THR A 103 -6.41 -5.50 14.84
N HIS A 104 -5.89 -6.68 15.17
CA HIS A 104 -6.58 -7.94 14.99
C HIS A 104 -6.69 -8.67 16.33
N LYS A 105 -7.86 -9.25 16.59
CA LYS A 105 -8.09 -10.11 17.75
C LYS A 105 -8.29 -11.53 17.25
N LEU A 106 -7.40 -12.42 17.68
CA LEU A 106 -7.49 -13.84 17.34
C LEU A 106 -8.83 -14.43 17.76
N THR A 107 -9.43 -15.17 16.86
CA THR A 107 -10.64 -15.95 17.06
C THR A 107 -10.28 -17.40 17.37
N VAL A 108 -11.26 -18.17 17.87
CA VAL A 108 -11.06 -19.61 18.13
C VAL A 108 -10.77 -20.36 16.83
N ASP A 109 -11.37 -19.96 15.71
CA ASP A 109 -11.16 -20.59 14.40
C ASP A 109 -9.75 -20.34 13.84
N GLU A 110 -9.06 -19.30 14.31
CA GLU A 110 -7.68 -18.98 13.94
C GLU A 110 -6.63 -19.67 14.83
N MET A 111 -7.06 -20.36 15.89
CA MET A 111 -6.17 -21.11 16.78
C MET A 111 -6.15 -22.61 16.43
N PRO A 112 -4.98 -23.19 16.11
CA PRO A 112 -4.87 -24.64 16.01
C PRO A 112 -5.30 -25.33 17.31
N SER A 113 -5.93 -26.51 17.19
CA SER A 113 -6.30 -27.32 18.34
C SER A 113 -5.07 -27.64 19.19
N HIS A 114 -5.11 -27.28 20.46
CA HIS A 114 -4.03 -27.51 21.43
C HIS A 114 -4.60 -27.76 22.83
N SER A 115 -3.83 -28.45 23.68
CA SER A 115 -4.19 -28.73 25.07
C SER A 115 -2.94 -28.72 25.95
N HIS A 116 -3.08 -28.33 27.22
CA HIS A 116 -1.99 -28.31 28.20
C HIS A 116 -2.30 -29.23 29.39
N PRO A 117 -2.18 -30.57 29.21
CA PRO A 117 -2.40 -31.51 30.29
C PRO A 117 -1.23 -31.50 31.27
N TYR A 118 -1.53 -31.76 32.53
CA TYR A 118 -0.53 -32.05 33.56
C TYR A 118 -1.05 -33.11 34.51
N ASP A 119 -0.12 -33.86 35.09
CA ASP A 119 -0.41 -34.88 36.08
C ASP A 119 -0.05 -34.34 37.46
N SER A 120 -0.96 -34.47 38.41
CA SER A 120 -0.65 -34.30 39.83
C SER A 120 -0.86 -35.60 40.58
N GLU A 121 0.06 -35.90 41.50
CA GLU A 121 -0.08 -37.02 42.40
C GLU A 121 -0.64 -36.52 43.73
N SER A 122 -1.77 -37.10 44.14
CA SER A 122 -2.30 -36.92 45.49
C SER A 122 -2.07 -38.22 46.26
N GLY A 123 -1.20 -38.15 47.27
CA GLY A 123 -0.96 -39.25 48.22
C GLY A 123 -1.63 -38.94 49.56
N VAL A 124 -2.15 -39.96 50.22
CA VAL A 124 -2.57 -39.88 51.61
C VAL A 124 -1.60 -40.73 52.43
N ASP A 125 -0.87 -40.12 53.37
CA ASP A 125 -0.02 -40.86 54.29
C ASP A 125 -0.89 -41.63 55.28
N GLY A 126 -1.22 -42.88 54.94
CA GLY A 126 -1.85 -43.81 55.86
C GLY A 126 -0.81 -44.30 56.86
N ASN A 127 -0.74 -43.70 58.06
CA ASN A 127 0.11 -44.23 59.13
C ASN A 127 -0.51 -45.54 59.67
N ARG A 128 -0.24 -46.65 58.98
CA ARG A 128 -0.43 -48.00 59.51
C ARG A 128 0.93 -48.46 60.03
N SER A 129 1.01 -48.69 61.34
CA SER A 129 2.21 -49.09 62.06
C SER A 129 3.08 -50.09 61.28
N GLY A 130 4.16 -49.60 60.69
CA GLY A 130 5.22 -50.43 60.11
C GLY A 130 5.11 -50.85 58.64
N GLN A 131 4.09 -50.43 57.88
CA GLN A 131 4.06 -50.62 56.42
C GLN A 131 3.65 -49.31 55.71
N GLN A 132 4.59 -48.71 54.98
CA GLN A 132 4.30 -47.58 54.09
C GLN A 132 3.65 -48.13 52.81
N ASP A 133 2.33 -48.30 52.81
CA ASP A 133 1.57 -48.55 51.60
C ASP A 133 1.01 -47.21 51.09
N ALA A 134 1.82 -46.49 50.32
CA ALA A 134 1.42 -45.21 49.74
C ALA A 134 0.53 -45.47 48.52
N THR A 135 -0.78 -45.23 48.65
CA THR A 135 -1.69 -45.20 47.50
C THR A 135 -1.58 -43.83 46.83
N TYR A 136 -1.00 -43.78 45.62
CA TYR A 136 -0.94 -42.57 44.80
C TYR A 136 -2.10 -42.56 43.81
N ASN A 137 -2.91 -41.50 43.83
CA ASN A 137 -3.88 -41.23 42.79
C ASN A 137 -3.28 -40.25 41.77
N ARG A 138 -3.18 -40.65 40.50
CA ARG A 138 -2.79 -39.74 39.41
C ARG A 138 -4.01 -38.99 38.91
N ILE A 139 -3.95 -37.67 38.98
CA ILE A 139 -5.00 -36.77 38.51
C ILE A 139 -4.52 -36.14 37.21
N HIS A 140 -5.18 -36.48 36.10
CA HIS A 140 -5.02 -35.75 34.85
C HIS A 140 -5.84 -34.47 34.91
N SER A 141 -5.16 -33.33 34.87
CA SER A 141 -5.78 -32.00 34.84
C SER A 141 -5.30 -31.23 33.62
N SER A 142 -5.97 -30.14 33.28
CA SER A 142 -5.51 -29.19 32.26
C SER A 142 -5.37 -27.81 32.88
N THR A 143 -4.46 -27.01 32.36
CA THR A 143 -4.31 -25.63 32.83
C THR A 143 -5.55 -24.80 32.50
N GLY A 144 -5.79 -23.74 33.27
CA GLY A 144 -6.80 -22.73 32.96
C GLY A 144 -6.37 -21.80 31.82
N ALA A 145 -7.33 -21.06 31.27
CA ALA A 145 -7.05 -20.00 30.30
C ALA A 145 -6.33 -18.82 30.96
N VAL A 146 -5.34 -18.27 30.26
CA VAL A 146 -4.57 -17.09 30.66
C VAL A 146 -4.38 -16.17 29.45
N GLY A 147 -4.08 -14.89 29.70
CA GLY A 147 -3.98 -13.87 28.66
C GLY A 147 -5.25 -13.04 28.55
N GLY A 148 -5.10 -11.74 28.29
CA GLY A 148 -6.22 -10.77 28.36
C GLY A 148 -7.16 -10.77 27.16
N ASP A 149 -6.96 -11.66 26.18
CA ASP A 149 -7.78 -11.79 24.96
C ASP A 149 -8.03 -10.43 24.26
N LYS A 150 -6.96 -9.63 24.19
CA LYS A 150 -6.97 -8.27 23.62
C LYS A 150 -6.48 -8.30 22.18
N PRO A 151 -6.99 -7.42 21.31
CA PRO A 151 -6.42 -7.20 19.99
C PRO A 151 -4.94 -6.86 20.06
N HIS A 152 -4.16 -7.33 19.09
CA HIS A 152 -2.77 -6.94 18.89
C HIS A 152 -2.63 -6.05 17.66
N ASN A 153 -1.58 -5.22 17.64
CA ASN A 153 -1.22 -4.44 16.47
C ASN A 153 -0.89 -5.39 15.29
N ASN A 154 -1.43 -5.09 14.11
CA ASN A 154 -1.21 -5.82 12.86
C ASN A 154 -0.49 -4.94 11.82
N MET A 155 -0.14 -3.70 12.16
CA MET A 155 0.62 -2.82 11.29
C MET A 155 2.08 -3.27 11.19
N SER A 156 2.54 -3.45 9.95
CA SER A 156 3.97 -3.54 9.66
C SER A 156 4.66 -2.19 9.93
N PRO A 157 5.99 -2.16 10.18
CA PRO A 157 6.72 -0.89 10.26
C PRO A 157 6.47 -0.01 9.02
N PHE A 158 6.16 1.27 9.23
CA PHE A 158 5.80 2.19 8.16
C PHE A 158 6.46 3.56 8.30
N PHE A 159 6.55 4.28 7.17
CA PHE A 159 6.92 5.69 7.10
C PHE A 159 5.83 6.44 6.36
N VAL A 160 5.41 7.59 6.90
CA VAL A 160 4.23 8.31 6.40
C VAL A 160 4.64 9.29 5.30
N LEU A 161 4.03 9.12 4.13
CA LEU A 161 4.02 10.09 3.04
C LEU A 161 2.59 10.54 2.77
N ARG A 162 2.42 11.75 2.24
CA ARG A 162 1.11 12.27 1.85
C ARG A 162 0.78 11.86 0.43
N TYR A 163 -0.36 11.20 0.23
CA TYR A 163 -0.87 10.88 -1.10
C TYR A 163 -1.77 12.00 -1.62
N CYS A 164 -1.47 12.49 -2.82
CA CYS A 164 -2.24 13.54 -3.48
C CYS A 164 -2.65 13.12 -4.88
N GLU A 165 -3.84 13.55 -5.30
CA GLU A 165 -4.42 13.38 -6.63
C GLU A 165 -4.33 14.68 -7.44
N ARG A 166 -3.98 14.57 -8.73
CA ARG A 166 -3.88 15.73 -9.63
C ARG A 166 -5.25 16.18 -10.13
N LYS A 167 -5.55 17.48 -9.98
CA LYS A 167 -6.81 18.12 -10.40
C LYS A 167 -6.88 18.44 -11.90
#